data_AF-A0A937VSL7-F1
#
_entry.id   AF-A0A937VSL7-F1
#
_cell.length_a   1.000
_cell.length_b   1.000
_cell.length_c   1.000
_cell.angle_alpha   90.00
_cell.angle_beta   90.00
_cell.angle_gamma   90.00
#
_symmetry.space_group_name_H-M   'P 1'
#
loop_
_entity.id
_entity.type
_entity.pdbx_description
1 polymer ?
#
loop_
_entity_poly.entity_id
_entity_poly.type
_entity_poly.pdbx_seq_one_letter_code
_entity_poly.pdbx_strand_id
1 'polypeptide(L)'
;CLSGARCLPKGLDIPATMGSSEAKNILSEMGETQYACYSENMSKMNAYLSGLSTDVWTQNLYWGWLYQLRPLLDVKSSGYPTFMQNTAWLRKDLNTFLGSWSQLKHDTILYSKQVYAELGGGGDEPPPPPDDRGYVEPNPYVYARLASLLKMTSEGLEVRGLLSPTMKDNLDKMEQLAMSLKTISEKELNNEKLTDEEYELIRSYGGQLEHFWLEVNKDEPAYKETGSQRDYLNENPAAIIADVATDPNGQVLEVGTGKISEIYVVVPIDGKLRIAKGGVYSYYEFTWPMSDRLTDKKWRELLNSGQAPALPSWTDVFVAK
;
A
#
# COMPACT_ATOMS: atom_id res chain seq x y z
N CYS A 1 -18.29 -26.44 3.45
CA CYS A 1 -18.74 -25.36 4.40
C CYS A 1 -20.06 -25.76 5.07
N LEU A 2 -20.00 -25.81 6.49
CA LEU A 2 -21.25 -26.10 7.25
C LEU A 2 -22.37 -25.15 6.82
N SER A 3 -23.65 -25.55 6.88
CA SER A 3 -24.84 -24.73 6.54
C SER A 3 -24.82 -23.38 7.27
N GLY A 4 -24.73 -22.21 6.39
CA GLY A 4 -24.83 -20.85 6.98
C GLY A 4 -23.45 -20.25 7.26
N ALA A 5 -22.30 -21.11 6.88
CA ALA A 5 -20.93 -20.61 7.13
C ALA A 5 -20.42 -19.85 5.90
N ARG A 6 -19.63 -18.87 6.31
CA ARG A 6 -18.94 -18.13 5.23
C ARG A 6 -17.71 -18.91 4.77
N CYS A 7 -17.70 -19.31 3.44
CA CYS A 7 -16.68 -20.26 2.94
C CYS A 7 -15.43 -19.50 2.48
N LEU A 8 -15.58 -18.27 2.24
CA LEU A 8 -14.39 -17.45 1.95
C LEU A 8 -14.40 -16.18 2.79
N PRO A 9 -13.25 -15.87 3.26
CA PRO A 9 -13.19 -14.60 4.00
C PRO A 9 -13.24 -13.38 3.06
N LYS A 10 -13.36 -12.15 3.78
CA LYS A 10 -13.20 -10.87 3.04
C LYS A 10 -11.95 -10.14 3.55
N GLY A 11 -11.25 -9.53 2.50
CA GLY A 11 -10.10 -8.70 2.92
C GLY A 11 -10.45 -7.75 4.07
N LEU A 12 -11.68 -7.25 4.08
CA LEU A 12 -12.11 -6.25 5.09
C LEU A 12 -12.18 -6.88 6.49
N ASP A 13 -12.14 -8.23 6.58
CA ASP A 13 -12.14 -8.86 7.93
C ASP A 13 -10.88 -8.48 8.70
N ILE A 14 -9.82 -8.18 7.99
CA ILE A 14 -8.53 -7.91 8.67
C ILE A 14 -8.58 -6.55 9.35
N PRO A 15 -8.85 -5.50 8.59
CA PRO A 15 -8.91 -4.21 9.31
C PRO A 15 -10.08 -4.17 10.30
N ALA A 16 -11.12 -4.89 10.05
CA ALA A 16 -12.22 -4.92 11.06
C ALA A 16 -11.72 -5.57 12.36
N THR A 17 -10.93 -6.62 12.18
CA THR A 17 -10.43 -7.27 13.41
C THR A 17 -9.43 -6.36 14.13
N MET A 18 -8.81 -5.42 13.37
CA MET A 18 -7.81 -4.50 13.98
C MET A 18 -8.50 -3.24 14.52
N GLY A 19 -9.85 -3.27 14.46
CA GLY A 19 -10.54 -2.21 15.20
C GLY A 19 -11.15 -1.16 14.26
N SER A 20 -11.10 -1.38 12.94
CA SER A 20 -11.71 -0.37 12.04
C SER A 20 -13.24 -0.48 12.04
N SER A 21 -13.84 0.58 12.48
CA SER A 21 -15.32 0.57 12.49
C SER A 21 -15.89 0.67 11.07
N GLU A 22 -15.19 1.45 10.29
CA GLU A 22 -15.70 1.57 8.90
C GLU A 22 -15.62 0.23 8.15
N ALA A 23 -14.53 -0.55 8.32
CA ALA A 23 -14.48 -1.89 7.67
C ALA A 23 -15.65 -2.76 8.15
N LYS A 24 -15.95 -2.69 9.43
CA LYS A 24 -17.10 -3.48 9.95
C LYS A 24 -18.42 -3.01 9.32
N ASN A 25 -18.50 -1.68 9.22
CA ASN A 25 -19.75 -1.16 8.62
C ASN A 25 -19.91 -1.65 7.17
N ILE A 26 -18.80 -1.64 6.45
CA ILE A 26 -18.90 -2.10 5.05
C ILE A 26 -19.27 -3.58 5.02
N LEU A 27 -18.64 -4.37 5.89
CA LEU A 27 -18.95 -5.81 5.91
C LEU A 27 -20.42 -6.05 6.27
N SER A 28 -20.90 -5.29 7.18
CA SER A 28 -22.34 -5.43 7.54
C SER A 28 -23.23 -5.07 6.35
N GLU A 29 -22.92 -3.98 5.67
CA GLU A 29 -23.74 -3.58 4.51
C GLU A 29 -23.71 -4.65 3.41
N MET A 30 -22.63 -5.39 3.42
CA MET A 30 -22.51 -6.45 2.39
C MET A 30 -23.23 -7.72 2.84
N GLY A 31 -23.70 -7.69 4.14
CA GLY A 31 -24.46 -8.85 4.65
C GLY A 31 -23.50 -9.93 5.19
N GLU A 32 -22.17 -9.56 5.26
CA GLU A 32 -21.17 -10.57 5.68
C GLU A 32 -21.31 -10.90 7.17
N THR A 33 -21.96 -10.01 7.88
CA THR A 33 -21.99 -10.24 9.35
C THR A 33 -23.17 -11.16 9.70
N GLN A 34 -23.97 -11.56 8.68
CA GLN A 34 -25.17 -12.37 8.97
C GLN A 34 -24.80 -13.86 8.95
N TYR A 35 -23.48 -14.16 8.55
CA TYR A 35 -23.10 -15.58 8.49
C TYR A 35 -22.96 -16.14 9.92
N ALA A 36 -23.19 -17.38 9.96
CA ALA A 36 -23.21 -18.03 11.28
C ALA A 36 -21.86 -17.82 11.98
N CYS A 37 -21.95 -17.43 13.32
CA CYS A 37 -20.82 -17.34 14.27
C CYS A 37 -19.85 -16.21 13.86
N TYR A 38 -20.20 -15.44 12.83
CA TYR A 38 -19.28 -14.36 12.43
C TYR A 38 -19.02 -13.39 13.59
N SER A 39 -20.09 -12.88 14.21
CA SER A 39 -19.89 -11.83 15.24
C SER A 39 -19.08 -12.37 16.41
N GLU A 40 -19.44 -13.62 16.79
CA GLU A 40 -18.66 -14.22 17.90
C GLU A 40 -17.17 -14.35 17.53
N ASN A 41 -16.83 -14.88 16.33
CA ASN A 41 -15.42 -15.01 15.91
C ASN A 41 -14.73 -13.65 15.76
N MET A 42 -15.49 -12.72 15.20
CA MET A 42 -14.89 -11.36 15.09
C MET A 42 -14.57 -10.79 16.47
N SER A 43 -15.45 -11.00 17.44
CA SER A 43 -15.16 -10.47 18.79
C SER A 43 -13.92 -11.17 19.38
N LYS A 44 -13.79 -12.47 19.18
CA LYS A 44 -12.60 -13.18 19.69
C LYS A 44 -11.32 -12.64 19.05
N MET A 45 -11.41 -12.44 17.72
CA MET A 45 -10.21 -11.94 17.03
C MET A 45 -9.88 -10.51 17.46
N ASN A 46 -10.94 -9.71 17.62
CA ASN A 46 -10.66 -8.34 18.09
C ASN A 46 -9.99 -8.37 19.47
N ALA A 47 -10.55 -9.25 20.36
CA ALA A 47 -9.96 -9.31 21.72
C ALA A 47 -8.51 -9.83 21.65
N TYR A 48 -8.30 -10.77 20.81
CA TYR A 48 -6.93 -11.32 20.71
C TYR A 48 -5.95 -10.25 20.22
N LEU A 49 -6.34 -9.52 19.13
CA LEU A 49 -5.38 -8.55 18.56
C LEU A 49 -5.21 -7.35 19.49
N SER A 50 -6.29 -6.99 20.19
CA SER A 50 -6.17 -5.81 21.08
C SER A 50 -5.30 -6.15 22.30
N GLY A 51 -5.15 -7.48 22.58
CA GLY A 51 -4.37 -7.88 23.78
C GLY A 51 -2.89 -8.09 23.44
N LEU A 52 -2.55 -7.95 22.14
CA LEU A 52 -1.15 -8.23 21.79
C LEU A 52 -0.26 -7.06 22.24
N SER A 53 0.89 -7.40 22.81
CA SER A 53 1.82 -6.32 23.19
C SER A 53 2.56 -5.78 21.95
N THR A 54 3.19 -4.65 22.18
CA THR A 54 3.94 -4.04 21.06
C THR A 54 5.10 -4.96 20.63
N ASP A 55 5.65 -5.78 21.55
CA ASP A 55 6.74 -6.71 21.17
C ASP A 55 6.30 -7.70 20.08
N VAL A 56 5.04 -8.09 20.18
CA VAL A 56 4.57 -9.03 19.14
C VAL A 56 4.41 -8.28 17.80
N TRP A 57 3.96 -7.06 17.84
CA TRP A 57 3.72 -6.32 16.60
C TRP A 57 5.04 -5.97 15.89
N THR A 58 6.08 -6.07 16.75
CA THR A 58 7.34 -5.66 16.10
C THR A 58 8.32 -6.84 16.09
N GLN A 59 7.75 -8.01 16.11
CA GLN A 59 8.62 -9.20 16.31
C GLN A 59 9.27 -9.61 14.99
N ASN A 60 8.57 -9.36 13.89
CA ASN A 60 9.22 -9.72 12.60
C ASN A 60 8.64 -8.84 11.49
N LEU A 61 9.18 -9.08 10.25
CA LEU A 61 8.84 -8.18 9.13
C LEU A 61 7.34 -8.24 8.81
N TYR A 62 6.82 -9.45 8.92
CA TYR A 62 5.39 -9.58 8.60
C TYR A 62 4.53 -8.74 9.55
N TRP A 63 4.74 -8.92 10.89
CA TRP A 63 3.91 -8.17 11.86
C TRP A 63 4.24 -6.67 11.80
N GLY A 64 5.50 -6.39 11.54
CA GLY A 64 5.87 -4.96 11.43
C GLY A 64 5.21 -4.28 10.23
N TRP A 65 5.12 -5.08 9.10
CA TRP A 65 4.46 -4.52 7.89
C TRP A 65 2.99 -4.19 8.20
N LEU A 66 2.30 -5.10 8.89
CA LEU A 66 0.87 -4.83 9.22
C LEU A 66 0.76 -3.72 10.26
N TYR A 67 1.71 -3.73 11.15
CA TYR A 67 1.65 -2.73 12.23
C TYR A 67 1.81 -1.31 11.65
N GLN A 68 2.65 -1.18 10.65
CA GLN A 68 2.86 0.17 10.08
C GLN A 68 1.61 0.67 9.37
N LEU A 69 0.74 -0.17 9.02
CA LEU A 69 -0.45 0.27 8.24
C LEU A 69 -1.62 0.59 9.18
N ARG A 70 -1.54 0.22 10.40
CA ARG A 70 -2.68 0.32 11.33
C ARG A 70 -3.18 1.77 11.45
N PRO A 71 -2.24 2.68 11.51
CA PRO A 71 -2.73 4.07 11.65
C PRO A 71 -3.67 4.46 10.51
N LEU A 72 -3.61 3.83 9.40
CA LEU A 72 -4.52 4.17 8.27
C LEU A 72 -5.98 3.86 8.62
N LEU A 73 -6.17 3.08 9.69
CA LEU A 73 -7.55 2.65 10.02
C LEU A 73 -8.21 3.63 11.00
N ASP A 74 -7.44 4.61 11.47
CA ASP A 74 -8.02 5.58 12.43
C ASP A 74 -8.88 6.62 11.71
N VAL A 75 -9.98 6.95 12.40
CA VAL A 75 -10.77 8.09 11.87
C VAL A 75 -10.03 9.40 12.18
N LYS A 76 -9.83 10.10 10.99
CA LYS A 76 -9.10 11.37 11.21
C LYS A 76 -10.08 12.47 11.61
N SER A 77 -9.81 12.97 12.87
CA SER A 77 -10.74 14.01 13.40
C SER A 77 -10.04 15.37 13.42
N SER A 78 -10.58 16.17 14.50
CA SER A 78 -10.02 17.53 14.60
C SER A 78 -8.50 17.49 14.79
N GLY A 79 -7.80 18.29 13.87
CA GLY A 79 -6.31 18.30 13.91
C GLY A 79 -5.71 17.81 12.59
N TYR A 80 -6.56 17.10 11.78
CA TYR A 80 -6.10 16.71 10.42
C TYR A 80 -6.72 17.64 9.37
N PRO A 81 -6.08 17.64 8.15
CA PRO A 81 -6.67 18.47 7.08
C PRO A 81 -8.10 18.03 6.73
N THR A 82 -8.86 19.03 6.24
CA THR A 82 -10.32 18.81 6.03
C THR A 82 -10.54 17.66 5.04
N PHE A 83 -9.65 17.55 4.05
CA PHE A 83 -9.89 16.51 3.04
C PHE A 83 -9.76 15.11 3.65
N MET A 84 -9.17 14.96 4.88
CA MET A 84 -8.98 13.62 5.50
C MET A 84 -10.12 13.30 6.47
N GLN A 85 -10.99 14.21 6.73
CA GLN A 85 -11.96 14.02 7.83
C GLN A 85 -13.31 13.57 7.27
N ASN A 86 -13.25 12.88 6.16
CA ASN A 86 -14.54 12.38 5.63
C ASN A 86 -14.43 10.89 5.31
N THR A 87 -15.64 10.32 5.04
CA THR A 87 -15.70 8.85 4.86
C THR A 87 -14.98 8.43 3.57
N ALA A 88 -15.05 9.33 2.56
CA ALA A 88 -14.35 8.97 1.31
C ALA A 88 -12.85 8.78 1.55
N TRP A 89 -12.25 9.63 2.38
CA TRP A 89 -10.81 9.48 2.62
C TRP A 89 -10.53 8.26 3.50
N LEU A 90 -11.42 8.04 4.48
CA LEU A 90 -11.25 6.82 5.31
C LEU A 90 -11.29 5.55 4.45
N ARG A 91 -12.15 5.45 3.48
CA ARG A 91 -12.23 4.25 2.62
C ARG A 91 -11.05 4.23 1.63
N LYS A 92 -10.61 5.47 1.25
CA LYS A 92 -9.36 5.47 0.44
C LYS A 92 -8.20 4.88 1.25
N ASP A 93 -8.13 5.22 2.60
CA ASP A 93 -7.08 4.64 3.45
C ASP A 93 -7.26 3.12 3.59
N LEU A 94 -8.54 2.72 3.69
CA LEU A 94 -8.78 1.27 3.73
C LEU A 94 -8.32 0.60 2.42
N ASN A 95 -8.58 1.31 1.33
CA ASN A 95 -8.08 0.80 0.03
C ASN A 95 -6.56 0.69 0.03
N THR A 96 -5.88 1.68 0.56
CA THR A 96 -4.41 1.63 0.65
C THR A 96 -3.97 0.48 1.57
N PHE A 97 -4.64 0.36 2.67
CA PHE A 97 -4.33 -0.76 3.58
C PHE A 97 -4.47 -2.11 2.86
N LEU A 98 -5.54 -2.33 2.17
CA LEU A 98 -5.79 -3.65 1.55
C LEU A 98 -4.88 -3.85 0.33
N GLY A 99 -4.58 -2.68 -0.35
CA GLY A 99 -3.60 -2.81 -1.44
C GLY A 99 -2.24 -3.29 -0.94
N SER A 100 -1.79 -2.63 0.14
CA SER A 100 -0.50 -3.06 0.73
C SER A 100 -0.57 -4.48 1.30
N TRP A 101 -1.71 -4.81 1.94
CA TRP A 101 -1.89 -6.19 2.45
C TRP A 101 -1.83 -7.21 1.30
N SER A 102 -2.43 -6.84 0.15
CA SER A 102 -2.33 -7.77 -0.99
C SER A 102 -0.88 -7.99 -1.40
N GLN A 103 -0.09 -6.93 -1.35
CA GLN A 103 1.35 -7.08 -1.68
C GLN A 103 2.05 -7.97 -0.65
N LEU A 104 1.71 -7.73 0.62
CA LEU A 104 2.27 -8.60 1.65
C LEU A 104 1.94 -10.08 1.39
N LYS A 105 0.66 -10.37 1.05
CA LYS A 105 0.30 -11.79 0.78
C LYS A 105 1.04 -12.32 -0.44
N HIS A 106 1.07 -11.44 -1.38
CA HIS A 106 1.78 -11.87 -2.61
C HIS A 106 3.24 -12.17 -2.31
N ASP A 107 3.95 -11.40 -1.42
CA ASP A 107 5.41 -11.55 -1.19
C ASP A 107 5.68 -12.73 -0.24
N THR A 108 4.65 -13.16 0.46
CA THR A 108 4.90 -14.24 1.44
C THR A 108 4.44 -15.58 0.85
N ILE A 109 3.78 -15.56 -0.38
CA ILE A 109 3.45 -16.79 -1.12
C ILE A 109 4.61 -17.10 -2.09
N LEU A 110 5.53 -18.19 -1.62
CA LEU A 110 6.76 -18.58 -2.36
C LEU A 110 6.52 -18.50 -3.87
N TYR A 111 6.50 -17.28 -4.30
CA TYR A 111 6.57 -17.00 -5.75
C TYR A 111 7.74 -16.05 -6.02
N SER A 112 8.72 -16.67 -6.82
CA SER A 112 9.81 -15.87 -7.43
C SER A 112 9.27 -14.70 -8.25
N LYS A 113 9.23 -13.70 -7.50
CA LYS A 113 8.75 -12.37 -7.92
C LYS A 113 9.72 -11.76 -8.94
N GLN A 114 9.27 -11.58 -10.13
CA GLN A 114 10.04 -10.87 -11.17
C GLN A 114 9.41 -9.50 -11.45
N VAL A 115 10.34 -8.44 -11.32
CA VAL A 115 10.05 -7.01 -11.07
C VAL A 115 10.81 -6.19 -12.13
N TYR A 116 10.41 -5.06 -12.71
CA TYR A 116 10.10 -3.62 -12.88
C TYR A 116 10.85 -3.09 -14.11
N ALA A 117 10.74 -1.72 -14.82
CA ALA A 117 10.95 -0.28 -14.63
C ALA A 117 10.40 0.49 -15.84
N GLU A 118 10.09 2.15 -15.75
CA GLU A 118 10.70 3.32 -16.40
C GLU A 118 10.83 4.46 -15.38
N LEU A 119 12.06 5.55 -15.92
CA LEU A 119 12.26 6.50 -17.05
C LEU A 119 13.64 7.15 -16.91
N GLY A 120 14.20 7.23 -18.21
CA GLY A 120 14.76 7.93 -19.39
C GLY A 120 14.95 9.43 -19.13
N GLY A 121 16.18 9.79 -19.05
CA GLY A 121 17.17 10.88 -19.23
C GLY A 121 16.69 11.95 -20.23
N GLY A 122 16.68 13.31 -19.84
CA GLY A 122 17.34 14.62 -20.01
C GLY A 122 16.67 15.44 -21.11
N GLY A 123 16.31 16.70 -20.88
CA GLY A 123 16.57 17.91 -21.71
C GLY A 123 15.97 19.16 -21.04
N ASP A 124 16.88 20.33 -21.21
CA ASP A 124 17.08 21.78 -21.24
C ASP A 124 16.04 22.50 -20.37
N GLU A 125 16.66 23.34 -19.52
CA GLU A 125 16.14 24.30 -18.54
C GLU A 125 14.85 24.99 -19.03
N PRO A 126 13.67 24.63 -18.40
CA PRO A 126 12.38 25.28 -18.64
C PRO A 126 12.22 26.57 -17.81
N PRO A 127 11.53 27.58 -18.40
CA PRO A 127 11.11 28.84 -17.77
C PRO A 127 10.77 28.67 -16.29
N PRO A 128 10.91 29.69 -15.39
CA PRO A 128 10.70 29.53 -13.95
C PRO A 128 9.55 28.54 -13.66
N PRO A 129 9.93 27.48 -12.91
CA PRO A 129 8.96 26.40 -12.66
C PRO A 129 7.68 26.93 -11.99
N PRO A 130 6.50 26.72 -12.64
CA PRO A 130 5.26 26.89 -11.86
C PRO A 130 5.41 26.33 -10.43
N ASP A 131 4.99 27.17 -9.39
CA ASP A 131 4.97 26.61 -8.02
C ASP A 131 4.58 25.12 -8.04
N ASP A 132 5.54 24.22 -8.01
CA ASP A 132 5.33 22.75 -8.09
C ASP A 132 5.49 22.13 -6.70
N ARG A 133 5.27 23.01 -5.70
CA ARG A 133 5.41 22.45 -4.34
C ARG A 133 4.39 21.33 -4.11
N GLY A 134 4.93 20.24 -3.45
CA GLY A 134 4.09 19.05 -3.20
C GLY A 134 3.65 18.98 -1.73
N TYR A 135 2.82 17.98 -1.45
CA TYR A 135 2.24 17.76 -0.10
C TYR A 135 2.40 16.30 0.29
N VAL A 136 2.93 16.17 1.53
CA VAL A 136 3.02 14.77 2.01
C VAL A 136 1.76 14.45 2.83
N GLU A 137 1.04 13.35 2.30
CA GLU A 137 -0.13 12.96 3.12
C GLU A 137 0.26 12.80 4.60
N PRO A 138 -0.37 13.56 5.46
CA PRO A 138 0.08 13.66 6.86
C PRO A 138 -0.36 12.44 7.69
N ASN A 139 0.53 11.35 7.52
CA ASN A 139 0.40 10.15 8.36
C ASN A 139 1.75 9.85 9.03
N PRO A 140 2.10 10.61 10.06
CA PRO A 140 3.45 10.51 10.64
C PRO A 140 3.70 9.14 11.27
N TYR A 141 2.66 8.56 11.80
CA TYR A 141 2.90 7.26 12.47
C TYR A 141 3.18 6.16 11.44
N VAL A 142 2.49 6.33 10.27
CA VAL A 142 2.79 5.32 9.23
C VAL A 142 4.26 5.42 8.82
N TYR A 143 4.74 6.63 8.63
CA TYR A 143 6.14 6.78 8.17
C TYR A 143 7.12 6.41 9.29
N ALA A 144 6.77 6.73 10.47
CA ALA A 144 7.68 6.39 11.59
C ALA A 144 7.79 4.87 11.74
N ARG A 145 6.69 4.25 11.66
CA ARG A 145 6.76 2.78 11.83
C ARG A 145 7.43 2.12 10.63
N LEU A 146 7.25 2.70 9.45
CA LEU A 146 8.00 2.16 8.29
C LEU A 146 9.51 2.34 8.51
N ALA A 147 9.87 3.50 9.01
CA ALA A 147 11.31 3.71 9.26
C ALA A 147 11.84 2.67 10.26
N SER A 148 11.07 2.44 11.28
CA SER A 148 11.52 1.43 12.26
C SER A 148 11.61 0.03 11.62
N LEU A 149 10.61 -0.29 10.82
CA LEU A 149 10.66 -1.60 10.14
C LEU A 149 11.91 -1.72 9.25
N LEU A 150 12.26 -0.61 8.56
CA LEU A 150 13.47 -0.64 7.69
C LEU A 150 14.72 -0.82 8.55
N LYS A 151 14.71 -0.15 9.65
CA LYS A 151 15.88 -0.30 10.53
C LYS A 151 15.98 -1.74 11.05
N MET A 152 14.84 -2.29 11.51
CA MET A 152 14.85 -3.69 12.00
C MET A 152 15.31 -4.65 10.90
N THR A 153 14.85 -4.41 9.68
CA THR A 153 15.25 -5.29 8.57
C THR A 153 16.76 -5.19 8.33
N SER A 154 17.24 -3.98 8.30
CA SER A 154 18.69 -3.80 8.06
C SER A 154 19.51 -4.48 9.15
N GLU A 155 19.12 -4.30 10.41
CA GLU A 155 19.90 -4.89 11.53
C GLU A 155 19.78 -6.43 11.52
N GLY A 156 18.54 -6.87 11.27
CA GLY A 156 18.34 -8.33 11.22
C GLY A 156 19.22 -8.99 10.15
N LEU A 157 19.25 -8.38 8.91
CA LEU A 157 20.05 -8.98 7.82
C LEU A 157 21.55 -8.89 8.15
N GLU A 158 21.90 -7.84 8.78
CA GLU A 158 23.33 -7.70 9.13
C GLU A 158 23.75 -8.79 10.12
N VAL A 159 23.00 -9.00 11.12
CA VAL A 159 23.36 -10.01 12.15
C VAL A 159 23.43 -11.40 11.50
N ARG A 160 22.71 -11.60 10.45
CA ARG A 160 22.67 -12.95 9.82
C ARG A 160 23.68 -13.04 8.69
N GLY A 161 24.44 -11.97 8.48
CA GLY A 161 25.49 -11.95 7.46
C GLY A 161 24.93 -11.91 6.03
N LEU A 162 23.66 -11.41 5.91
CA LEU A 162 23.03 -11.45 4.56
C LEU A 162 22.95 -10.04 3.99
N LEU A 163 23.62 -9.08 4.67
CA LEU A 163 23.44 -7.69 4.23
C LEU A 163 24.73 -7.20 3.56
N SER A 164 24.64 -7.04 2.23
CA SER A 164 25.79 -6.42 1.54
C SER A 164 25.87 -4.91 1.81
N PRO A 165 27.04 -4.29 1.58
CA PRO A 165 27.19 -2.84 1.81
C PRO A 165 26.22 -2.03 0.95
N THR A 166 26.06 -2.50 -0.26
CA THR A 166 25.12 -1.75 -1.13
C THR A 166 23.69 -1.86 -0.59
N MET A 167 23.26 -3.04 -0.13
CA MET A 167 21.89 -3.20 0.43
C MET A 167 21.74 -2.36 1.71
N LYS A 168 22.83 -2.34 2.46
CA LYS A 168 22.73 -1.52 3.70
C LYS A 168 22.55 -0.05 3.36
N ASP A 169 23.34 0.41 2.45
CA ASP A 169 23.22 1.83 2.04
C ASP A 169 21.80 2.13 1.54
N ASN A 170 21.23 1.22 0.76
CA ASN A 170 19.87 1.48 0.25
C ASN A 170 18.81 1.44 1.36
N LEU A 171 18.98 0.50 2.28
CA LEU A 171 18.00 0.45 3.39
C LEU A 171 18.13 1.73 4.24
N ASP A 172 19.37 2.21 4.44
CA ASP A 172 19.54 3.47 5.20
C ASP A 172 18.88 4.65 4.48
N LYS A 173 19.05 4.68 3.16
CA LYS A 173 18.42 5.79 2.41
C LYS A 173 16.89 5.71 2.50
N MET A 174 16.38 4.48 2.42
CA MET A 174 14.91 4.35 2.53
C MET A 174 14.43 4.77 3.92
N GLU A 175 15.23 4.30 4.91
CA GLU A 175 14.84 4.71 6.28
C GLU A 175 14.87 6.23 6.42
N GLN A 176 15.88 6.90 5.93
CA GLN A 176 15.96 8.37 6.00
C GLN A 176 14.80 9.03 5.25
N LEU A 177 14.55 8.51 4.07
CA LEU A 177 13.39 9.06 3.34
C LEU A 177 12.11 8.97 4.18
N ALA A 178 11.82 7.76 4.78
CA ALA A 178 10.61 7.61 5.61
C ALA A 178 10.62 8.59 6.77
N MET A 179 11.79 8.81 7.39
CA MET A 179 11.86 9.75 8.53
C MET A 179 11.60 11.19 8.05
N SER A 180 12.15 11.53 6.90
CA SER A 180 11.88 12.88 6.35
C SER A 180 10.38 13.08 6.07
N LEU A 181 9.74 12.02 5.52
CA LEU A 181 8.28 12.16 5.25
C LEU A 181 7.51 12.28 6.57
N LYS A 182 8.02 11.54 7.51
CA LYS A 182 7.37 11.69 8.83
C LYS A 182 7.49 13.12 9.33
N THR A 183 8.70 13.67 9.31
CA THR A 183 8.91 15.04 9.78
C THR A 183 8.04 16.03 8.98
N ILE A 184 7.99 15.85 7.71
CA ILE A 184 7.19 16.77 6.87
C ILE A 184 5.70 16.62 7.22
N SER A 185 5.28 15.37 7.45
CA SER A 185 3.86 15.14 7.81
C SER A 185 3.51 15.86 9.12
N GLU A 186 4.42 15.82 10.09
CA GLU A 186 4.16 16.52 11.37
C GLU A 186 4.09 18.03 11.16
N LYS A 187 5.00 18.49 10.34
CA LYS A 187 4.95 19.95 10.08
C LYS A 187 3.65 20.34 9.36
N GLU A 188 3.24 19.48 8.42
CA GLU A 188 2.00 19.84 7.69
C GLU A 188 0.80 19.79 8.64
N LEU A 189 0.82 18.90 9.60
CA LEU A 189 -0.31 18.83 10.56
C LEU A 189 -0.29 20.03 11.50
N ASN A 190 0.97 20.57 11.69
CA ASN A 190 1.07 21.70 12.64
C ASN A 190 1.09 23.03 11.90
N ASN A 191 0.80 22.95 10.64
CA ASN A 191 0.77 24.17 9.81
C ASN A 191 2.09 24.93 9.87
N GLU A 192 3.14 24.20 9.95
CA GLU A 192 4.47 24.82 9.90
C GLU A 192 4.99 24.87 8.46
N LYS A 193 5.70 25.93 8.23
CA LYS A 193 6.24 26.08 6.87
C LYS A 193 7.39 25.09 6.64
N LEU A 194 7.35 24.49 5.36
CA LEU A 194 8.46 23.55 5.03
C LEU A 194 9.65 24.33 4.47
N THR A 195 10.82 23.70 4.67
CA THR A 195 12.04 24.32 4.09
C THR A 195 12.15 24.00 2.59
N ASP A 196 13.05 24.78 1.88
CA ASP A 196 13.27 24.50 0.44
C ASP A 196 13.79 23.07 0.21
N GLU A 197 14.58 22.61 1.10
CA GLU A 197 15.10 21.23 0.96
C GLU A 197 13.97 20.19 1.08
N GLU A 198 13.08 20.46 1.95
CA GLU A 198 11.94 19.53 2.11
C GLU A 198 11.03 19.55 0.86
N TYR A 199 10.87 20.69 0.33
CA TYR A 199 10.07 20.70 -0.91
C TYR A 199 10.84 20.03 -2.05
N GLU A 200 12.18 20.21 -2.02
CA GLU A 200 12.95 19.51 -3.06
C GLU A 200 12.86 17.99 -2.88
N LEU A 201 12.86 17.59 -1.63
CA LEU A 201 12.66 16.15 -1.39
C LEU A 201 11.33 15.66 -1.97
N ILE A 202 10.26 16.41 -1.75
CA ILE A 202 8.95 15.99 -2.30
C ILE A 202 9.02 15.96 -3.82
N ARG A 203 9.72 16.93 -4.29
CA ARG A 203 9.80 17.03 -5.77
C ARG A 203 10.56 15.83 -6.36
N SER A 204 11.55 15.33 -5.63
CA SER A 204 12.40 14.28 -6.22
C SER A 204 11.95 12.90 -5.72
N TYR A 205 10.73 12.84 -5.03
CA TYR A 205 10.28 11.57 -4.41
C TYR A 205 10.20 10.45 -5.45
N GLY A 206 9.66 10.78 -6.65
CA GLY A 206 9.59 9.76 -7.73
C GLY A 206 10.97 9.22 -8.10
N GLY A 207 11.95 10.07 -8.14
CA GLY A 207 13.34 9.66 -8.44
C GLY A 207 13.91 8.73 -7.36
N GLN A 208 13.58 9.09 -6.13
CA GLN A 208 14.09 8.22 -5.05
C GLN A 208 13.51 6.81 -5.14
N LEU A 209 12.17 6.70 -5.41
CA LEU A 209 11.57 5.34 -5.52
C LEU A 209 12.15 4.58 -6.71
N GLU A 210 12.45 5.34 -7.68
CA GLU A 210 13.02 4.67 -8.86
C GLU A 210 14.43 4.12 -8.54
N HIS A 211 15.17 4.90 -7.93
CA HIS A 211 16.51 4.42 -7.54
C HIS A 211 16.43 3.09 -6.80
N PHE A 212 15.55 3.02 -5.79
CA PHE A 212 15.46 1.76 -5.03
C PHE A 212 15.01 0.59 -5.92
N TRP A 213 14.17 0.93 -6.72
CA TRP A 213 13.69 -0.14 -7.62
C TRP A 213 14.81 -0.67 -8.52
N LEU A 214 15.62 0.18 -9.04
CA LEU A 214 16.72 -0.25 -9.93
C LEU A 214 17.78 -1.03 -9.14
N GLU A 215 18.03 -0.52 -8.00
CA GLU A 215 19.12 -1.17 -7.23
C GLU A 215 18.74 -2.60 -6.84
N VAL A 216 17.48 -2.77 -6.59
CA VAL A 216 17.07 -4.13 -6.16
C VAL A 216 17.07 -5.06 -7.37
N ASN A 217 17.02 -4.49 -8.62
CA ASN A 217 16.82 -5.41 -9.76
C ASN A 217 18.09 -5.49 -10.61
N LYS A 218 19.02 -4.75 -10.39
CA LYS A 218 20.16 -4.56 -11.31
C LYS A 218 20.94 -5.87 -11.47
N ASP A 219 20.70 -6.81 -10.47
CA ASP A 219 21.52 -8.05 -10.62
C ASP A 219 20.63 -9.20 -11.11
N GLU A 220 19.41 -8.91 -11.39
CA GLU A 220 18.54 -9.96 -11.94
C GLU A 220 18.87 -10.25 -13.42
N PRO A 221 18.98 -11.60 -13.69
CA PRO A 221 19.36 -11.99 -15.07
C PRO A 221 18.42 -11.35 -16.12
N ALA A 222 17.15 -11.33 -15.82
CA ALA A 222 16.19 -10.76 -16.80
C ALA A 222 16.44 -9.27 -17.02
N TYR A 223 16.86 -8.60 -15.91
CA TYR A 223 17.17 -7.15 -16.05
C TYR A 223 18.44 -6.94 -16.89
N LYS A 224 19.44 -7.80 -16.73
CA LYS A 224 20.73 -7.62 -17.44
C LYS A 224 20.58 -7.95 -18.93
N GLU A 225 19.56 -8.80 -19.15
CA GLU A 225 19.39 -9.25 -20.55
C GLU A 225 18.47 -8.30 -21.32
N THR A 226 17.86 -7.35 -20.56
CA THR A 226 16.95 -6.44 -21.27
C THR A 226 17.77 -5.31 -21.91
N GLY A 227 17.56 -4.96 -23.18
CA GLY A 227 18.26 -3.91 -23.96
C GLY A 227 17.78 -2.51 -23.59
N SER A 228 16.57 -2.48 -22.75
CA SER A 228 16.04 -1.17 -22.33
C SER A 228 15.38 -1.27 -20.94
N GLN A 229 15.82 -0.40 -20.06
CA GLN A 229 15.24 -0.33 -18.70
C GLN A 229 13.73 -0.01 -18.76
N ARG A 230 13.32 0.75 -19.71
CA ARG A 230 11.89 1.06 -19.89
C ARG A 230 11.07 -0.17 -20.28
N ASP A 231 11.57 -0.96 -21.13
CA ASP A 231 10.88 -2.21 -21.53
C ASP A 231 10.75 -3.18 -20.35
N TYR A 232 11.81 -3.21 -19.61
CA TYR A 232 11.72 -4.09 -18.42
C TYR A 232 10.66 -3.58 -17.44
N LEU A 233 10.50 -2.28 -17.38
CA LEU A 233 9.44 -1.70 -16.52
C LEU A 233 8.06 -2.03 -17.06
N ASN A 234 7.83 -1.87 -18.36
CA ASN A 234 6.50 -2.15 -18.93
C ASN A 234 6.12 -3.61 -18.76
N GLU A 235 7.16 -4.41 -18.60
CA GLU A 235 6.84 -5.85 -18.48
C GLU A 235 6.69 -6.25 -17.00
N ASN A 236 7.00 -5.16 -16.13
CA ASN A 236 6.89 -5.48 -14.68
C ASN A 236 6.13 -4.35 -13.96
N PRO A 237 4.84 -4.22 -14.28
CA PRO A 237 4.05 -3.13 -13.68
C PRO A 237 3.67 -3.43 -12.22
N ALA A 238 3.18 -2.39 -11.51
CA ALA A 238 2.86 -2.43 -10.06
C ALA A 238 1.80 -3.50 -9.75
N ALA A 239 1.04 -3.88 -10.82
CA ALA A 239 -0.12 -4.75 -10.56
C ALA A 239 0.34 -6.17 -10.18
N ILE A 240 -0.27 -6.65 -9.03
CA ILE A 240 0.05 -8.04 -8.58
C ILE A 240 -1.26 -8.70 -8.11
N ILE A 241 -1.17 -10.06 -8.09
CA ILE A 241 -2.40 -10.77 -7.67
C ILE A 241 -1.99 -11.96 -6.80
N ALA A 242 -2.84 -12.15 -5.79
CA ALA A 242 -2.54 -13.29 -4.92
C ALA A 242 -3.85 -13.99 -4.54
N ASP A 243 -3.68 -15.33 -4.52
CA ASP A 243 -4.82 -16.11 -4.01
C ASP A 243 -4.67 -16.34 -2.49
N VAL A 244 -5.72 -16.01 -1.69
CA VAL A 244 -5.44 -15.91 -0.23
C VAL A 244 -6.37 -16.87 0.50
N ALA A 245 -7.30 -17.53 -0.24
CA ALA A 245 -8.18 -18.49 0.45
C ALA A 245 -8.84 -19.40 -0.60
N THR A 246 -9.08 -20.66 -0.12
CA THR A 246 -9.71 -21.64 -1.04
C THR A 246 -11.02 -22.15 -0.41
N ASP A 247 -12.00 -21.99 -1.27
CA ASP A 247 -13.29 -22.67 -0.95
C ASP A 247 -13.30 -24.10 -1.52
N PRO A 248 -13.48 -25.05 -0.75
CA PRO A 248 -13.40 -26.45 -1.22
C PRO A 248 -14.49 -26.76 -2.26
N ASN A 249 -15.39 -25.85 -2.49
CA ASN A 249 -16.44 -26.09 -3.51
C ASN A 249 -16.03 -25.54 -4.87
N GLY A 250 -14.75 -25.14 -5.01
CA GLY A 250 -14.24 -24.94 -6.39
C GLY A 250 -13.85 -23.48 -6.64
N GLN A 251 -13.88 -22.64 -5.57
CA GLN A 251 -13.51 -21.22 -5.82
C GLN A 251 -12.33 -20.83 -4.91
N VAL A 252 -11.64 -19.80 -5.43
CA VAL A 252 -10.62 -19.17 -4.57
C VAL A 252 -10.87 -17.67 -4.45
N LEU A 253 -10.28 -17.11 -3.34
CA LEU A 253 -10.37 -15.64 -3.21
C LEU A 253 -9.06 -15.02 -3.70
N GLU A 254 -9.27 -14.16 -4.75
CA GLU A 254 -8.11 -13.41 -5.27
C GLU A 254 -8.13 -11.96 -4.77
N VAL A 255 -6.91 -11.58 -4.31
CA VAL A 255 -6.75 -10.14 -3.99
C VAL A 255 -5.53 -9.60 -4.73
N GLY A 256 -5.67 -8.33 -5.14
CA GLY A 256 -4.52 -7.80 -5.90
C GLY A 256 -4.64 -6.29 -6.07
N THR A 257 -3.52 -5.78 -6.65
CA THR A 257 -3.53 -4.36 -7.07
C THR A 257 -3.46 -4.28 -8.61
N GLY A 258 -4.19 -3.20 -9.09
CA GLY A 258 -4.17 -2.96 -10.55
C GLY A 258 -3.25 -1.78 -10.88
N LYS A 259 -3.75 -1.04 -11.95
CA LYS A 259 -2.98 0.17 -12.30
C LYS A 259 -3.10 1.23 -11.19
N ILE A 260 -1.96 2.08 -11.22
CA ILE A 260 -1.99 3.16 -10.22
C ILE A 260 -3.04 4.20 -10.62
N SER A 261 -4.01 4.41 -9.61
CA SER A 261 -5.02 5.46 -9.90
C SER A 261 -4.50 6.85 -9.50
N GLU A 262 -5.06 7.76 -10.26
CA GLU A 262 -4.66 9.15 -9.92
C GLU A 262 -5.67 9.76 -8.93
N ILE A 263 -5.07 10.48 -8.00
CA ILE A 263 -5.97 11.21 -7.07
C ILE A 263 -5.62 12.70 -7.11
N TYR A 264 -6.70 13.50 -6.96
CA TYR A 264 -6.54 14.97 -6.82
C TYR A 264 -7.08 15.41 -5.46
N VAL A 265 -6.16 16.20 -4.79
CA VAL A 265 -6.58 16.62 -3.44
C VAL A 265 -6.30 18.13 -3.28
N VAL A 266 -7.28 18.76 -2.69
CA VAL A 266 -7.06 20.19 -2.37
C VAL A 266 -6.33 20.29 -1.02
N VAL A 267 -5.06 20.85 -1.10
CA VAL A 267 -4.24 20.91 0.14
C VAL A 267 -3.84 22.37 0.42
N PRO A 268 -3.71 22.59 1.70
CA PRO A 268 -3.23 23.95 2.05
C PRO A 268 -1.69 24.03 2.00
N ILE A 269 -1.16 24.89 1.10
CA ILE A 269 0.29 25.14 1.08
C ILE A 269 0.53 26.63 1.30
N ASP A 270 1.08 26.88 2.53
CA ASP A 270 1.36 28.28 2.93
C ASP A 270 0.08 29.11 2.97
N GLY A 271 -0.97 28.50 3.41
CA GLY A 271 -2.20 29.28 3.64
C GLY A 271 -3.03 29.42 2.35
N LYS A 272 -2.52 28.84 1.21
CA LYS A 272 -3.30 28.88 -0.05
C LYS A 272 -3.68 27.46 -0.47
N LEU A 273 -4.94 27.42 -0.96
CA LEU A 273 -5.38 26.08 -1.40
C LEU A 273 -4.82 25.78 -2.79
N ARG A 274 -4.30 24.55 -2.84
CA ARG A 274 -3.75 24.07 -4.12
C ARG A 274 -4.26 22.64 -4.38
N ILE A 275 -4.24 22.42 -5.72
CA ILE A 275 -4.59 21.00 -6.04
C ILE A 275 -3.27 20.22 -6.21
N ALA A 276 -3.20 19.14 -5.43
CA ALA A 276 -2.08 18.19 -5.60
C ALA A 276 -2.55 16.89 -6.27
N LYS A 277 -1.65 16.40 -7.09
CA LYS A 277 -1.95 15.13 -7.81
C LYS A 277 -1.00 14.03 -7.30
N GLY A 278 -1.58 12.83 -7.06
CA GLY A 278 -0.73 11.71 -6.60
C GLY A 278 -1.28 10.37 -7.10
N GLY A 279 -0.50 9.28 -6.66
CA GLY A 279 -0.90 7.91 -7.02
C GLY A 279 -1.54 7.18 -5.83
N VAL A 280 -2.58 6.42 -6.12
CA VAL A 280 -3.21 5.63 -5.04
C VAL A 280 -3.47 4.22 -5.57
N TYR A 281 -3.52 3.28 -4.57
CA TYR A 281 -3.75 1.87 -4.97
C TYR A 281 -5.11 1.72 -5.68
N SER A 282 -5.09 0.71 -6.55
CA SER A 282 -6.38 0.13 -7.02
C SER A 282 -6.51 -1.32 -6.52
N TYR A 283 -7.30 -1.45 -5.46
CA TYR A 283 -7.43 -2.76 -4.80
C TYR A 283 -8.57 -3.56 -5.44
N TYR A 284 -8.17 -4.88 -5.75
CA TYR A 284 -9.17 -5.80 -6.32
C TYR A 284 -9.35 -6.98 -5.36
N GLU A 285 -10.61 -7.38 -5.35
CA GLU A 285 -10.96 -8.59 -4.57
C GLU A 285 -12.16 -9.28 -5.22
N PHE A 286 -11.91 -10.51 -5.61
CA PHE A 286 -13.03 -11.22 -6.26
C PHE A 286 -12.78 -12.73 -6.20
N THR A 287 -13.88 -13.50 -6.36
CA THR A 287 -13.71 -14.98 -6.41
C THR A 287 -13.31 -15.42 -7.82
N TRP A 288 -12.62 -16.53 -7.87
CA TRP A 288 -12.10 -17.06 -9.14
C TRP A 288 -12.05 -18.59 -9.07
N PRO A 289 -12.27 -19.19 -10.29
CA PRO A 289 -12.27 -20.66 -10.27
C PRO A 289 -10.92 -21.23 -9.81
N MET A 290 -11.06 -22.28 -8.95
CA MET A 290 -9.86 -22.91 -8.36
C MET A 290 -9.03 -23.60 -9.44
N SER A 291 -9.69 -24.02 -10.49
CA SER A 291 -8.97 -24.76 -11.56
C SER A 291 -8.17 -23.81 -12.45
N ASP A 292 -8.36 -22.46 -12.12
CA ASP A 292 -7.70 -21.46 -12.99
C ASP A 292 -7.10 -20.35 -12.12
N ARG A 293 -6.23 -20.71 -11.23
CA ARG A 293 -5.69 -19.66 -10.34
C ARG A 293 -4.80 -18.69 -11.13
N LEU A 294 -4.89 -17.43 -10.75
CA LEU A 294 -4.29 -16.38 -11.60
C LEU A 294 -2.82 -16.21 -11.25
N THR A 295 -2.08 -16.05 -12.34
CA THR A 295 -0.70 -15.52 -12.19
C THR A 295 -0.67 -14.02 -12.47
N ASP A 296 0.49 -13.40 -12.08
CA ASP A 296 0.58 -11.94 -12.37
C ASP A 296 0.43 -11.67 -13.87
N LYS A 297 0.98 -12.57 -14.65
CA LYS A 297 0.88 -12.35 -16.12
C LYS A 297 -0.59 -12.36 -16.57
N LYS A 298 -1.31 -13.38 -16.13
CA LYS A 298 -2.74 -13.43 -16.55
C LYS A 298 -3.52 -12.23 -15.98
N TRP A 299 -3.18 -11.88 -14.73
CA TRP A 299 -3.87 -10.72 -14.12
C TRP A 299 -3.59 -9.44 -14.92
N ARG A 300 -2.49 -9.24 -15.35
CA ARG A 300 -2.14 -8.01 -16.10
C ARG A 300 -2.80 -8.05 -17.49
N GLU A 301 -2.88 -9.23 -18.08
CA GLU A 301 -3.61 -9.30 -19.37
C GLU A 301 -5.08 -8.93 -19.20
N LEU A 302 -5.61 -9.38 -18.08
CA LEU A 302 -7.03 -9.01 -17.83
C LEU A 302 -7.17 -7.50 -17.67
N LEU A 303 -6.21 -6.92 -16.98
CA LEU A 303 -6.30 -5.46 -16.76
C LEU A 303 -6.16 -4.71 -18.09
N ASN A 304 -5.26 -5.16 -18.98
CA ASN A 304 -4.97 -4.42 -20.22
C ASN A 304 -6.08 -4.61 -21.26
N SER A 305 -6.78 -5.72 -21.07
CA SER A 305 -7.83 -5.96 -22.08
C SER A 305 -9.18 -5.41 -21.60
N GLY A 306 -9.15 -4.75 -20.43
CA GLY A 306 -10.42 -4.17 -19.92
C GLY A 306 -11.40 -5.24 -19.44
N GLN A 307 -10.89 -6.44 -19.13
CA GLN A 307 -11.80 -7.54 -18.70
C GLN A 307 -11.62 -7.83 -17.21
N ALA A 308 -10.90 -6.92 -16.55
CA ALA A 308 -10.72 -7.16 -15.11
C ALA A 308 -12.05 -7.00 -14.36
N PRO A 309 -12.19 -7.84 -13.23
CA PRO A 309 -13.40 -7.65 -12.41
C PRO A 309 -13.48 -6.21 -11.86
N ALA A 310 -14.74 -5.91 -11.48
CA ALA A 310 -14.97 -4.54 -10.98
C ALA A 310 -14.27 -4.35 -9.62
N LEU A 311 -13.96 -3.08 -9.38
CA LEU A 311 -13.45 -2.78 -8.02
C LEU A 311 -14.53 -3.02 -6.97
N PRO A 312 -14.09 -3.29 -5.73
CA PRO A 312 -15.12 -3.45 -4.70
C PRO A 312 -16.07 -2.25 -4.65
N SER A 313 -17.31 -2.55 -4.50
CA SER A 313 -18.36 -1.51 -4.63
C SER A 313 -18.19 -0.40 -3.59
N TRP A 314 -17.60 -0.72 -2.37
CA TRP A 314 -17.49 0.32 -1.34
C TRP A 314 -16.45 1.38 -1.74
N THR A 315 -15.74 1.15 -2.86
CA THR A 315 -14.78 2.19 -3.30
C THR A 315 -15.48 3.24 -4.17
N ASP A 316 -16.74 3.06 -4.51
CA ASP A 316 -17.47 4.00 -5.40
C ASP A 316 -17.60 5.38 -4.73
N VAL A 317 -17.43 5.43 -3.46
CA VAL A 317 -17.63 6.71 -2.74
C VAL A 317 -16.46 7.66 -3.02
N PHE A 318 -15.27 7.04 -3.49
CA PHE A 318 -14.16 8.02 -3.69
C PHE A 318 -13.53 7.80 -5.06
N VAL A 319 -14.09 6.86 -5.84
CA VAL A 319 -13.51 6.64 -7.19
C VAL A 319 -14.48 7.24 -8.22
N ALA A 320 -13.85 8.06 -9.10
CA ALA A 320 -14.68 8.67 -10.17
C ALA A 320 -14.81 7.71 -11.36
N LYS A 321 -16.02 7.44 -11.95
CA LYS A 321 -16.28 6.53 -13.09
C LYS A 321 -16.11 7.30 -14.42
#